data_AF-A0A1A8PNE9-F1
#
_entry.id   AF-A0A1A8PNE9-F1
#
_cell.length_a   1.000
_cell.length_b   1.000
_cell.length_c   1.000
_cell.angle_alpha   90.00
_cell.angle_beta   90.00
_cell.angle_gamma   90.00
#
_symmetry.space_group_name_H-M   'P 1'
#
loop_
_entity.id
_entity.type
_entity.pdbx_description
1 polymer ?
#
loop_
_entity_poly.entity_id
_entity_poly.type
_entity_poly.pdbx_seq_one_letter_code
_entity_poly.pdbx_strand_id
1 'polypeptide(L)'
;HFFPGVKSPCWYQEISKELGSDPYKSNRFTLRSKTFKNICDHMRADFHQHVWRRDGRRFRLRCLPYFYIIGQPKCGTTDLFHRLLMLPEVKFNIIKEPHWWTRKRF
;
A
#
# COMPACT_ATOMS: atom_id res chain seq x y z
N HIS A 1 -10.65 11.92 9.46
CA HIS A 1 -9.59 12.92 9.72
C HIS A 1 -8.24 12.22 9.62
N PHE A 2 -7.23 12.84 8.99
CA PHE A 2 -5.89 12.26 8.88
C PHE A 2 -5.04 12.56 10.13
N PHE A 3 -3.97 11.80 10.35
CA PHE A 3 -3.05 12.08 11.46
C PHE A 3 -2.27 13.38 11.23
N PRO A 4 -2.28 14.31 12.20
CA PRO A 4 -1.39 15.46 12.14
C PRO A 4 0.06 14.99 12.33
N GLY A 5 1.00 15.67 11.68
CA GLY A 5 2.44 15.40 11.83
C GLY A 5 2.99 14.20 11.05
N VAL A 6 2.15 13.49 10.28
CA VAL A 6 2.61 12.43 9.36
C VAL A 6 2.62 12.99 7.94
N LYS A 7 3.75 12.85 7.21
CA LYS A 7 3.85 13.33 5.82
C LYS A 7 2.76 12.72 4.93
N SER A 8 2.63 11.39 4.97
CA SER A 8 1.59 10.67 4.23
C SER A 8 0.22 10.82 4.89
N PRO A 9 -0.87 11.05 4.12
CA PRO A 9 -2.23 11.09 4.67
C PRO A 9 -2.62 9.70 5.19
N CYS A 10 -2.60 9.54 6.52
CA CYS A 10 -2.88 8.27 7.19
C CYS A 10 -4.05 8.39 8.18
N TRP A 11 -4.77 7.30 8.41
CA TRP A 11 -5.86 7.21 9.40
C TRP A 11 -6.05 5.78 9.92
N TYR A 12 -6.64 5.63 11.10
CA TYR A 12 -7.12 4.33 11.57
C TYR A 12 -8.48 4.01 10.96
N GLN A 13 -8.57 2.83 10.35
CA GLN A 13 -9.82 2.27 9.85
C GLN A 13 -10.26 1.11 10.75
N GLU A 14 -11.50 1.17 11.23
CA GLU A 14 -12.11 0.06 11.98
C GLU A 14 -12.25 -1.20 11.11
N ILE A 15 -11.91 -2.35 11.68
CA ILE A 15 -11.97 -3.65 11.02
C ILE A 15 -13.33 -4.26 11.32
N SER A 16 -14.19 -4.38 10.30
CA SER A 16 -15.48 -5.07 10.44
C SER A 16 -15.28 -6.57 10.70
N LYS A 17 -16.29 -7.23 11.29
CA LYS A 17 -16.26 -8.68 11.54
C LYS A 17 -16.17 -9.50 10.24
N GLU A 18 -16.69 -8.99 9.13
CA GLU A 18 -16.65 -9.61 7.79
C GLU A 18 -15.27 -9.54 7.13
N LEU A 19 -14.46 -8.52 7.45
CA LEU A 19 -13.06 -8.41 7.02
C LEU A 19 -12.12 -9.37 7.78
N GLY A 20 -12.71 -10.37 8.46
CA GLY A 20 -12.29 -10.94 9.73
C GLY A 20 -11.09 -11.87 9.78
N SER A 21 -10.25 -11.95 8.75
CA SER A 21 -8.97 -12.68 8.88
C SER A 21 -7.89 -12.22 7.93
N ASP A 22 -8.25 -11.79 6.71
CA ASP A 22 -7.27 -11.46 5.68
C ASP A 22 -7.72 -10.29 4.78
N PRO A 23 -7.17 -9.08 4.98
CA PRO A 23 -7.49 -7.93 4.13
C PRO A 23 -6.89 -8.01 2.72
N TYR A 24 -6.00 -8.96 2.44
CA TYR A 24 -5.28 -9.08 1.17
C TYR A 24 -5.83 -10.19 0.26
N LYS A 25 -6.76 -11.02 0.76
CA LYS A 25 -7.31 -12.21 0.07
C LYS A 25 -7.78 -11.93 -1.36
N SER A 26 -8.48 -10.82 -1.56
CA SER A 26 -9.15 -10.48 -2.83
C SER A 26 -8.33 -9.54 -3.73
N ASN A 27 -7.04 -9.32 -3.43
CA ASN A 27 -6.23 -8.37 -4.19
C ASN A 27 -5.84 -8.94 -5.56
N ARG A 28 -6.43 -8.40 -6.64
CA ARG A 28 -6.17 -8.82 -8.03
C ARG A 28 -4.75 -8.55 -8.55
N PHE A 29 -3.90 -7.85 -7.81
CA PHE A 29 -2.49 -7.68 -8.17
C PHE A 29 -1.66 -8.93 -7.86
N THR A 30 -2.10 -9.78 -6.91
CA THR A 30 -1.43 -11.04 -6.57
C THR A 30 -1.45 -12.05 -7.73
N LEU A 31 -2.42 -11.93 -8.64
CA LEU A 31 -2.55 -12.78 -9.83
C LEU A 31 -1.50 -12.47 -10.91
N ARG A 32 -0.88 -11.28 -10.89
CA ARG A 32 0.01 -10.83 -11.99
C ARG A 32 1.47 -10.66 -11.59
N SER A 33 1.78 -10.62 -10.29
CA SER A 33 3.16 -10.46 -9.80
C SER A 33 3.42 -11.41 -8.65
N LYS A 34 4.36 -12.35 -8.85
CA LYS A 34 4.82 -13.28 -7.81
C LYS A 34 5.42 -12.53 -6.62
N THR A 35 6.25 -11.52 -6.89
CA THR A 35 6.85 -10.66 -5.86
C THR A 35 5.77 -9.96 -5.02
N PHE A 36 4.74 -9.42 -5.67
CA PHE A 36 3.63 -8.80 -4.95
C PHE A 36 2.82 -9.80 -4.14
N LYS A 37 2.58 -11.00 -4.69
CA LYS A 37 1.92 -12.08 -3.96
C LYS A 37 2.69 -12.43 -2.69
N ASN A 38 4.00 -12.67 -2.78
CA ASN A 38 4.85 -12.99 -1.62
C ASN A 38 4.76 -11.92 -0.53
N ILE A 39 4.69 -10.65 -0.91
CA ILE A 39 4.58 -9.57 0.07
C ILE A 39 3.18 -9.48 0.67
N CYS A 40 2.12 -9.67 -0.11
CA CYS A 40 0.78 -9.82 0.46
C CYS A 40 0.69 -11.03 1.41
N ASP A 41 1.39 -12.12 1.12
CA ASP A 41 1.44 -13.30 1.97
C ASP A 41 2.18 -13.00 3.30
N HIS A 42 3.30 -12.29 3.27
CA HIS A 42 3.96 -11.79 4.49
C HIS A 42 3.07 -10.82 5.27
N MET A 43 2.49 -9.82 4.60
CA MET A 43 1.61 -8.84 5.25
C MET A 43 0.37 -9.51 5.87
N ARG A 44 -0.12 -10.61 5.28
CA ARG A 44 -1.20 -11.42 5.85
C ARG A 44 -0.74 -12.12 7.12
N ALA A 45 0.43 -12.77 7.10
CA ALA A 45 0.97 -13.50 8.25
C ALA A 45 1.15 -12.57 9.47
N ASP A 46 1.67 -11.37 9.24
CA ASP A 46 1.95 -10.40 10.31
C ASP A 46 0.76 -9.46 10.60
N PHE A 47 -0.36 -9.61 9.90
CA PHE A 47 -1.47 -8.65 9.97
C PHE A 47 -1.96 -8.45 11.41
N HIS A 48 -2.15 -9.55 12.15
CA HIS A 48 -2.67 -9.51 13.52
C HIS A 48 -1.74 -8.80 14.50
N GLN A 49 -0.43 -8.78 14.25
CA GLN A 49 0.55 -8.07 15.09
C GLN A 49 0.44 -6.54 14.93
N HIS A 50 -0.04 -6.08 13.78
CA HIS A 50 -0.20 -4.66 13.45
C HIS A 50 -1.62 -4.14 13.70
N VAL A 51 -2.52 -4.96 14.25
CA VAL A 51 -3.89 -4.55 14.60
C VAL A 51 -3.86 -3.77 15.91
N TRP A 52 -4.28 -2.51 15.86
CA TRP A 52 -4.45 -1.70 17.05
C TRP A 52 -5.81 -1.99 17.70
N ARG A 53 -5.83 -2.17 19.03
CA ARG A 53 -7.04 -2.45 19.80
C ARG A 53 -7.34 -1.29 20.74
N ARG A 54 -8.58 -0.79 20.70
CA ARG A 54 -9.06 0.28 21.58
C ARG A 54 -10.56 0.11 21.82
N ASP A 55 -10.99 0.20 23.07
CA ASP A 55 -12.41 0.16 23.49
C ASP A 55 -13.17 -1.07 22.93
N GLY A 56 -12.52 -2.24 22.94
CA GLY A 56 -13.07 -3.50 22.40
C GLY A 56 -13.13 -3.56 20.86
N ARG A 57 -12.70 -2.51 20.16
CA ARG A 57 -12.67 -2.42 18.69
C ARG A 57 -11.27 -2.67 18.15
N ARG A 58 -11.20 -3.10 16.89
CA ARG A 58 -9.96 -3.41 16.17
C ARG A 58 -9.78 -2.46 15.00
N PHE A 59 -8.59 -1.92 14.84
CA PHE A 59 -8.26 -0.95 13.81
C PHE A 59 -7.01 -1.36 13.05
N ARG A 60 -6.96 -0.97 11.78
CA ARG A 60 -5.74 -1.04 10.95
C ARG A 60 -5.33 0.36 10.51
N LEU A 61 -4.03 0.59 10.39
CA LEU A 61 -3.51 1.81 9.79
C LEU A 61 -3.72 1.77 8.27
N ARG A 62 -4.23 2.87 7.70
CA ARG A 62 -4.30 3.09 6.25
C ARG A 62 -3.55 4.37 5.94
N CYS A 63 -2.79 4.36 4.84
CA CYS A 63 -2.06 5.52 4.34
C CYS A 63 -2.25 5.63 2.83
N LEU A 64 -2.35 6.86 2.35
CA LEU A 64 -2.24 7.18 0.92
C LEU A 64 -0.80 7.60 0.60
N PRO A 65 -0.34 7.41 -0.65
CA PRO A 65 0.91 7.98 -1.12
C PRO A 65 0.96 9.49 -0.89
N TYR A 66 2.10 10.00 -0.44
CA TYR A 66 2.33 11.44 -0.31
C TYR A 66 2.41 12.13 -1.69
N PHE A 67 3.02 11.46 -2.67
CA PHE A 67 3.11 11.92 -4.06
C PHE A 67 3.03 10.74 -5.03
N TYR A 68 2.85 11.04 -6.32
CA TYR A 68 2.82 10.07 -7.41
C TYR A 68 3.81 10.46 -8.51
N ILE A 69 4.43 9.46 -9.13
CA ILE A 69 5.14 9.63 -10.41
C ILE A 69 4.16 9.24 -11.51
N ILE A 70 3.62 10.22 -12.24
CA ILE A 70 2.51 10.01 -13.18
C ILE A 70 2.93 9.93 -14.65
N GLY A 71 4.18 10.21 -15.00
CA GLY A 71 4.64 10.15 -16.39
C GLY A 71 5.77 11.15 -16.72
N GLN A 72 6.11 11.30 -18.00
CA GLN A 72 5.58 10.54 -19.16
C GLN A 72 6.43 9.29 -19.49
N PRO A 73 5.86 8.31 -20.23
CA PRO A 73 6.63 7.18 -20.72
C PRO A 73 7.90 7.65 -21.45
N LYS A 74 8.99 6.91 -21.26
CA LYS A 74 10.30 7.20 -21.88
C LYS A 74 10.97 8.51 -21.43
N CYS A 75 10.43 9.21 -20.44
CA CYS A 75 11.05 10.42 -19.88
C CYS A 75 11.88 10.15 -18.61
N GLY A 76 12.51 8.97 -18.51
CA GLY A 76 13.40 8.65 -17.38
C GLY A 76 12.70 8.38 -16.04
N THR A 77 11.39 8.21 -15.99
CA THR A 77 10.65 7.92 -14.74
C THR A 77 11.13 6.66 -14.01
N THR A 78 11.66 5.68 -14.76
CA THR A 78 12.31 4.48 -14.19
C THR A 78 13.57 4.84 -13.40
N ASP A 79 14.46 5.66 -13.97
CA ASP A 79 15.69 6.10 -13.30
C ASP A 79 15.35 6.93 -12.05
N LEU A 80 14.43 7.90 -12.20
CA LEU A 80 13.95 8.70 -11.07
C LEU A 80 13.39 7.82 -9.94
N PHE A 81 12.58 6.81 -10.27
CA PHE A 81 12.04 5.87 -9.28
C PHE A 81 13.14 5.12 -8.52
N HIS A 82 14.16 4.62 -9.23
CA HIS A 82 15.28 3.93 -8.59
C HIS A 82 16.16 4.87 -7.76
N ARG A 83 16.36 6.12 -8.18
CA ARG A 83 17.08 7.12 -7.39
C ARG A 83 16.36 7.46 -6.09
N LEU A 84 15.04 7.65 -6.16
CA LEU A 84 14.24 7.94 -4.97
C LEU A 84 14.22 6.76 -3.99
N LEU A 85 14.32 5.52 -4.46
CA LEU A 85 14.44 4.33 -3.60
C LEU A 85 15.70 4.34 -2.72
N MET A 86 16.74 5.09 -3.12
CA MET A 86 17.96 5.25 -2.32
C MET A 86 17.79 6.20 -1.14
N LEU A 87 16.72 7.02 -1.12
CA LEU A 87 16.46 7.95 -0.02
C LEU A 87 15.82 7.21 1.15
N PRO A 88 16.40 7.24 2.37
CA PRO A 88 15.91 6.45 3.50
C PRO A 88 14.49 6.84 3.95
N GLU A 89 14.13 8.11 3.77
CA GLU A 89 12.81 8.65 4.10
C GLU A 89 11.71 8.24 3.12
N VAL A 90 12.08 7.75 1.93
CA VAL A 90 11.10 7.41 0.89
C VAL A 90 10.86 5.90 0.90
N LYS A 91 9.60 5.52 1.09
CA LYS A 91 9.14 4.14 0.96
C LYS A 91 8.14 4.06 -0.18
N PHE A 92 8.38 3.16 -1.14
CA PHE A 92 7.50 2.97 -2.28
C PHE A 92 6.58 1.77 -2.13
N ASN A 93 5.50 1.79 -2.90
CA ASN A 93 4.71 0.60 -3.15
C ASN A 93 5.52 -0.44 -3.91
N ILE A 94 5.18 -1.70 -3.64
CA ILE A 94 5.89 -2.91 -4.07
C ILE A 94 5.92 -3.10 -5.60
N ILE A 95 4.96 -2.52 -6.32
CA ILE A 95 4.84 -2.63 -7.77
C ILE A 95 5.09 -1.25 -8.40
N LYS A 96 6.07 -1.18 -9.30
CA LYS A 96 6.21 -0.08 -10.25
C LYS A 96 5.08 -0.16 -11.28
N GLU A 97 4.50 0.99 -11.65
CA GLU A 97 3.42 1.08 -12.65
C GLU A 97 2.23 0.15 -12.31
N PRO A 98 1.64 0.23 -11.11
CA PRO A 98 0.50 -0.63 -10.74
C PRO A 98 -0.77 -0.28 -11.54
N HIS A 99 -0.76 0.84 -12.29
CA HIS A 99 -1.90 1.34 -13.03
C HIS A 99 -3.20 1.42 -12.20
N TRP A 100 -3.12 1.73 -10.90
CA TRP A 100 -4.27 1.73 -9.99
C TRP A 100 -5.49 2.46 -10.57
N TRP A 101 -5.25 3.62 -11.20
CA TRP A 101 -6.27 4.46 -11.82
C TRP A 101 -6.61 4.07 -13.28
N THR A 102 -5.68 3.45 -14.01
CA THR A 102 -5.77 3.30 -15.48
C THR A 102 -5.85 1.85 -15.96
N ARG A 103 -5.82 0.84 -15.07
CA ARG A 103 -5.66 -0.60 -15.41
C ARG A 103 -6.73 -1.20 -16.35
N LYS A 104 -7.85 -0.51 -16.56
CA LYS A 104 -8.93 -0.92 -17.48
C LYS A 104 -9.20 0.07 -18.61
N ARG A 105 -8.32 1.06 -18.82
CA ARG A 105 -8.54 2.14 -19.80
C ARG A 105 -7.69 2.00 -21.07
N PHE A 106 -7.19 0.80 -21.35
CA PHE A 106 -6.58 0.43 -22.64
C PHE A 106 -7.00 -0.99 -22.97
#